data_AF-A0A060YIR7-F1
#
_entry.id   AF-A0A060YIR7-F1
#
_cell.length_a   1.000
_cell.length_b   1.000
_cell.length_c   1.000
_cell.angle_alpha   90.00
_cell.angle_beta   90.00
_cell.angle_gamma   90.00
#
_symmetry.space_group_name_H-M   'P 1'
#
loop_
_entity.id
_entity.type
_entity.pdbx_description
1 polymer ?
#
loop_
_entity_poly.entity_id
_entity_poly.type
_entity_poly.pdbx_seq_one_letter_code
_entity_poly.pdbx_strand_id
1 'polypeptide(L)'
;MSGSSHNTSLLRGRRFYCREWALEKLQRCLEAKPAPGRPPGILVTGGPGAGKTALCTEAIWPTSDAGMRVGLAPHCLAFHFCQREDGRSVAVWRFVLGLVDQLRVSPLLPLGYRDTLDTPLVAPTLEPLHCQRDPDDTFKRSALYITL
;
A
#
# COMPACT_ATOMS: atom_id res chain seq x y z
N MET A 1 4.87 -5.46 23.85
CA MET A 1 4.18 -6.51 23.06
C MET A 1 3.66 -5.86 21.79
N SER A 2 4.41 -6.07 20.71
CA SER A 2 4.30 -5.44 19.41
C SER A 2 3.09 -5.97 18.63
N GLY A 3 2.06 -5.15 18.48
CA GLY A 3 1.00 -5.37 17.51
C GLY A 3 1.21 -4.45 16.32
N SER A 4 2.08 -4.81 15.37
CA SER A 4 2.00 -4.25 14.01
C SER A 4 0.76 -4.84 13.36
N SER A 5 -0.41 -4.33 13.76
CA SER A 5 -1.67 -4.64 13.10
C SER A 5 -1.76 -3.72 11.90
N HIS A 6 -1.27 -4.19 10.76
CA HIS A 6 -1.56 -3.55 9.49
C HIS A 6 -3.08 -3.46 9.35
N ASN A 7 -3.59 -2.27 9.02
CA ASN A 7 -5.01 -2.08 8.76
C ASN A 7 -5.37 -2.74 7.43
N THR A 8 -5.62 -4.05 7.49
CA THR A 8 -6.13 -4.83 6.37
C THR A 8 -7.59 -4.47 6.12
N SER A 9 -8.04 -4.68 4.88
CA SER A 9 -9.45 -4.52 4.54
C SER A 9 -10.32 -5.55 5.26
N LEU A 10 -11.46 -5.10 5.82
CA LEU A 10 -12.52 -5.96 6.37
C LEU A 10 -13.16 -6.88 5.30
N LEU A 11 -12.89 -6.62 4.03
CA LEU A 11 -13.37 -7.41 2.90
C LEU A 11 -12.38 -8.48 2.45
N ARG A 12 -11.20 -8.60 3.08
CA ARG A 12 -10.21 -9.62 2.71
C ARG A 12 -10.83 -11.02 2.86
N GLY A 13 -10.67 -11.86 1.83
CA GLY A 13 -11.24 -13.21 1.80
C GLY A 13 -12.75 -13.27 1.57
N ARG A 14 -13.43 -12.13 1.42
CA ARG A 14 -14.83 -12.09 0.98
C ARG A 14 -14.89 -12.29 -0.53
N ARG A 15 -15.94 -12.97 -1.00
CA ARG A 15 -16.18 -13.18 -2.44
C ARG A 15 -16.41 -11.85 -3.14
N PHE A 16 -15.78 -11.69 -4.30
CA PHE A 16 -15.91 -10.54 -5.18
C PHE A 16 -16.78 -10.87 -6.41
N TYR A 17 -17.63 -9.94 -6.85
CA TYR A 17 -18.61 -10.18 -7.92
C TYR A 17 -18.80 -8.96 -8.84
N CYS A 18 -19.11 -9.21 -10.12
CA CYS A 18 -19.75 -8.28 -11.08
C CYS A 18 -18.92 -7.03 -11.46
N ARG A 19 -17.62 -7.05 -11.18
CA ARG A 19 -16.70 -5.90 -11.34
C ARG A 19 -15.36 -6.32 -11.93
N GLU A 20 -15.32 -7.46 -12.61
CA GLU A 20 -14.16 -8.05 -13.27
C GLU A 20 -13.58 -7.08 -14.31
N TRP A 21 -14.45 -6.42 -15.09
CA TRP A 21 -14.05 -5.39 -16.06
C TRP A 21 -13.27 -4.23 -15.43
N ALA A 22 -13.56 -3.90 -14.17
CA ALA A 22 -12.90 -2.79 -13.48
C ALA A 22 -11.46 -3.17 -13.06
N LEU A 23 -11.22 -4.44 -12.72
CA LEU A 23 -9.86 -4.95 -12.46
C LEU A 23 -9.02 -4.92 -13.73
N GLU A 24 -9.58 -5.37 -14.87
CA GLU A 24 -8.89 -5.29 -16.16
C GLU A 24 -8.60 -3.84 -16.55
N LYS A 25 -9.51 -2.91 -16.27
CA LYS A 25 -9.28 -1.48 -16.50
C LYS A 25 -8.17 -0.93 -15.60
N LEU A 26 -8.13 -1.32 -14.32
CA LEU A 26 -7.05 -0.95 -13.41
C LEU A 26 -5.69 -1.40 -13.95
N GLN A 27 -5.57 -2.66 -14.35
CA GLN A 27 -4.35 -3.21 -14.93
C GLN A 27 -3.89 -2.42 -16.16
N ARG A 28 -4.76 -2.25 -17.15
CA ARG A 28 -4.42 -1.52 -18.39
C ARG A 28 -3.97 -0.09 -18.09
N CYS A 29 -4.59 0.58 -17.11
CA CYS A 29 -4.22 1.93 -16.72
C CYS A 29 -2.87 1.97 -15.96
N LEU A 30 -2.51 0.94 -15.20
CA LEU A 30 -1.22 0.84 -14.51
C LEU A 30 -0.07 0.49 -15.46
N GLU A 31 -0.35 -0.33 -16.49
CA GLU A 31 0.62 -0.71 -17.52
C GLU A 31 0.85 0.39 -18.58
N ALA A 32 -0.11 1.31 -18.73
CA ALA A 32 0.03 2.42 -19.65
C ALA A 32 1.19 3.35 -19.26
N LYS A 33 2.05 3.69 -20.23
CA LYS A 33 3.15 4.63 -20.00
C LYS A 33 2.59 5.98 -19.53
N PRO A 34 3.10 6.55 -18.42
CA PRO A 34 2.65 7.84 -17.96
C PRO A 34 2.95 8.91 -19.02
N ALA A 35 2.00 9.80 -19.24
CA ALA A 35 2.21 10.96 -20.11
C ALA A 35 3.28 11.89 -19.49
N PRO A 36 4.16 12.49 -20.31
CA PRO A 36 5.16 13.42 -19.80
C PRO A 36 4.50 14.55 -19.02
N GLY A 37 5.01 14.82 -17.81
CA GLY A 37 4.50 15.87 -16.92
C GLY A 37 3.30 15.46 -16.05
N ARG A 38 2.79 14.22 -16.14
CA ARG A 38 1.72 13.73 -15.25
C ARG A 38 2.26 12.69 -14.27
N PRO A 39 2.03 12.85 -12.95
CA PRO A 39 2.41 11.83 -12.00
C PRO A 39 1.64 10.53 -12.29
N PRO A 40 2.30 9.36 -12.25
CA PRO A 40 1.63 8.08 -12.44
C PRO A 40 0.63 7.84 -11.31
N GLY A 41 -0.54 7.27 -11.64
CA GLY A 41 -1.54 6.90 -10.65
C GLY A 41 -2.95 6.79 -11.21
N ILE A 42 -3.81 6.07 -10.48
CA ILE A 42 -5.22 5.91 -10.80
C ILE A 42 -6.06 6.40 -9.63
N LEU A 43 -7.06 7.23 -9.93
CA LEU A 43 -8.08 7.63 -9.00
C LEU A 43 -9.38 6.87 -9.28
N VAL A 44 -9.83 6.06 -8.31
CA VAL A 44 -11.11 5.35 -8.39
C VAL A 44 -12.16 6.14 -7.60
N THR A 45 -13.15 6.69 -8.29
CA THR A 45 -14.26 7.44 -7.70
C THR A 45 -15.59 6.69 -7.83
N GLY A 46 -16.57 7.08 -7.02
CA GLY A 46 -17.91 6.48 -7.03
C GLY A 46 -18.66 6.74 -5.73
N GLY A 47 -19.99 6.63 -5.76
CA GLY A 47 -20.85 6.86 -4.60
C GLY A 47 -20.58 5.92 -3.40
N PRO A 48 -21.16 6.20 -2.23
CA PRO A 48 -21.19 5.27 -1.11
C PRO A 48 -21.72 3.90 -1.55
N GLY A 49 -21.13 2.81 -1.06
CA GLY A 49 -21.56 1.45 -1.43
C GLY A 49 -21.21 0.99 -2.86
N ALA A 50 -20.58 1.83 -3.69
CA ALA A 50 -20.22 1.45 -5.07
C ALA A 50 -19.16 0.33 -5.20
N GLY A 51 -18.64 -0.18 -4.09
CA GLY A 51 -17.68 -1.30 -4.08
C GLY A 51 -16.22 -0.90 -4.28
N LYS A 52 -15.85 0.38 -4.13
CA LYS A 52 -14.46 0.85 -4.29
C LYS A 52 -13.47 0.09 -3.40
N THR A 53 -13.77 -0.04 -2.12
CA THR A 53 -12.94 -0.79 -1.17
C THR A 53 -12.89 -2.27 -1.53
N ALA A 54 -13.99 -2.85 -2.01
CA ALA A 54 -14.03 -4.25 -2.47
C ALA A 54 -13.10 -4.44 -3.68
N LEU A 55 -13.14 -3.53 -4.65
CA LEU A 55 -12.29 -3.54 -5.83
C LEU A 55 -10.80 -3.44 -5.46
N CYS A 56 -10.41 -2.49 -4.58
CA CYS A 56 -9.02 -2.39 -4.15
C CYS A 56 -8.57 -3.59 -3.31
N THR A 57 -9.48 -4.16 -2.50
CA THR A 57 -9.18 -5.39 -1.73
C THR A 57 -8.93 -6.56 -2.65
N GLU A 58 -9.76 -6.74 -3.66
CA GLU A 58 -9.62 -7.81 -4.66
C GLU A 58 -8.34 -7.65 -5.49
N ALA A 59 -7.92 -6.41 -5.80
CA ALA A 59 -6.67 -6.16 -6.51
C ALA A 59 -5.41 -6.61 -5.71
N ILE A 60 -5.48 -6.58 -4.38
CA ILE A 60 -4.36 -6.93 -3.48
C ILE A 60 -4.45 -8.39 -3.01
N TRP A 61 -5.65 -8.88 -2.73
CA TRP A 61 -5.92 -10.25 -2.27
C TRP A 61 -7.07 -10.85 -3.09
N PRO A 62 -6.80 -11.24 -4.34
CA PRO A 62 -7.82 -11.74 -5.24
C PRO A 62 -8.47 -13.02 -4.70
N THR A 63 -9.78 -13.10 -4.84
CA THR A 63 -10.62 -14.26 -4.51
C THR A 63 -11.37 -14.79 -5.73
N SER A 64 -11.47 -13.99 -6.79
CA SER A 64 -12.12 -14.31 -8.06
C SER A 64 -11.08 -14.72 -9.12
N ASP A 65 -11.51 -15.56 -10.07
CA ASP A 65 -10.67 -15.96 -11.21
C ASP A 65 -10.21 -14.74 -12.04
N ALA A 66 -11.07 -13.73 -12.15
CA ALA A 66 -10.73 -12.49 -12.84
C ALA A 66 -9.62 -11.71 -12.11
N GLY A 67 -9.69 -11.59 -10.78
CA GLY A 67 -8.65 -10.95 -9.97
C GLY A 67 -7.32 -11.67 -10.06
N MET A 68 -7.35 -13.01 -10.00
CA MET A 68 -6.16 -13.84 -10.19
C MET A 68 -5.53 -13.65 -11.57
N ARG A 69 -6.35 -13.64 -12.62
CA ARG A 69 -5.91 -13.48 -14.02
C ARG A 69 -5.34 -12.09 -14.31
N VAL A 70 -5.92 -11.05 -13.73
CA VAL A 70 -5.43 -9.67 -13.85
C VAL A 70 -4.04 -9.51 -13.21
N GLY A 71 -3.72 -10.31 -12.19
CA GLY A 71 -2.34 -10.45 -11.72
C GLY A 71 -1.75 -9.22 -11.06
N LEU A 72 -2.56 -8.31 -10.49
CA LEU A 72 -2.07 -7.11 -9.82
C LEU A 72 -1.42 -7.39 -8.44
N ALA A 73 -1.89 -8.40 -7.73
CA ALA A 73 -1.43 -8.71 -6.37
C ALA A 73 0.09 -8.97 -6.27
N PRO A 74 0.73 -9.76 -7.18
CA PRO A 74 2.18 -9.92 -7.22
C PRO A 74 2.97 -8.63 -7.41
N HIS A 75 2.37 -7.55 -7.91
CA HIS A 75 3.02 -6.25 -8.10
C HIS A 75 2.76 -5.26 -6.96
N CYS A 76 2.03 -5.68 -5.92
CA CYS A 76 1.70 -4.83 -4.78
C CYS A 76 2.89 -4.76 -3.80
N LEU A 77 3.54 -3.59 -3.71
CA LEU A 77 4.58 -3.33 -2.72
C LEU A 77 4.02 -3.11 -1.32
N ALA A 78 2.93 -2.35 -1.22
CA ALA A 78 2.27 -2.01 0.02
C ALA A 78 0.83 -1.52 -0.22
N PHE A 79 0.04 -1.50 0.83
CA PHE A 79 -1.34 -1.00 0.86
C PHE A 79 -1.62 -0.22 2.14
N HIS A 80 -2.62 0.65 2.10
CA HIS A 80 -3.14 1.34 3.28
C HIS A 80 -4.64 1.60 3.12
N PHE A 81 -5.44 1.16 4.09
CA PHE A 81 -6.87 1.43 4.12
C PHE A 81 -7.19 2.44 5.22
N CYS A 82 -7.59 3.65 4.82
CA CYS A 82 -8.14 4.64 5.74
C CYS A 82 -9.57 4.24 6.13
N GLN A 83 -9.77 3.92 7.41
CA GLN A 83 -11.05 3.57 8.01
C GLN A 83 -11.48 4.71 8.92
N ARG A 84 -12.65 5.28 8.67
CA ARG A 84 -13.13 6.46 9.42
C ARG A 84 -13.29 6.18 10.91
N GLU A 85 -13.68 4.95 11.24
CA GLU A 85 -13.96 4.48 12.58
C GLU A 85 -12.69 4.16 13.37
N ASP A 86 -11.55 3.96 12.68
CA ASP A 86 -10.25 3.76 13.31
C ASP A 86 -9.38 5.02 13.14
N GLY A 87 -9.36 5.85 14.18
CA GLY A 87 -8.52 7.05 14.24
C GLY A 87 -7.02 6.79 14.05
N ARG A 88 -6.56 5.54 14.22
CA ARG A 88 -5.17 5.15 13.95
C ARG A 88 -4.89 5.03 12.45
N SER A 89 -5.88 4.66 11.65
CA SER A 89 -5.75 4.51 10.20
C SER A 89 -5.54 5.84 9.46
N VAL A 90 -5.96 6.94 10.07
CA VAL A 90 -5.84 8.29 9.51
C VAL A 90 -4.60 9.04 10.01
N ALA A 91 -3.86 8.48 10.96
CA ALA A 91 -2.65 9.08 11.49
C ALA A 91 -1.46 8.87 10.53
N VAL A 92 -0.89 9.98 10.02
CA VAL A 92 0.18 9.97 9.01
C VAL A 92 1.39 9.15 9.47
N TRP A 93 1.86 9.34 10.70
CA TRP A 93 3.01 8.59 11.22
C TRP A 93 2.77 7.07 11.24
N ARG A 94 1.52 6.63 11.47
CA ARG A 94 1.16 5.20 11.42
C ARG A 94 1.11 4.68 10.00
N PHE A 95 0.65 5.49 9.06
CA PHE A 95 0.75 5.18 7.63
C PHE A 95 2.22 4.98 7.23
N VAL A 96 3.12 5.89 7.62
CA VAL A 96 4.55 5.79 7.29
C VAL A 96 5.17 4.53 7.88
N LEU A 97 5.00 4.27 9.18
CA LEU A 97 5.55 3.05 9.79
C LEU A 97 4.93 1.78 9.21
N GLY A 98 3.62 1.76 9.00
CA GLY A 98 2.92 0.62 8.41
C GLY A 98 3.32 0.36 6.95
N LEU A 99 3.71 1.40 6.20
CA LEU A 99 4.29 1.28 4.87
C LEU A 99 5.69 0.67 4.95
N VAL A 100 6.57 1.19 5.81
CA VAL A 100 7.94 0.66 5.98
C VAL A 100 7.93 -0.81 6.42
N ASP A 101 7.05 -1.18 7.35
CA ASP A 101 6.90 -2.57 7.79
C ASP A 101 6.56 -3.51 6.62
N GLN A 102 5.68 -3.08 5.70
CA GLN A 102 5.33 -3.85 4.50
C GLN A 102 6.50 -3.95 3.52
N LEU A 103 7.20 -2.83 3.29
CA LEU A 103 8.34 -2.78 2.38
C LEU A 103 9.50 -3.66 2.89
N ARG A 104 9.75 -3.65 4.21
CA ARG A 104 10.80 -4.47 4.87
C ARG A 104 10.68 -5.96 4.57
N VAL A 105 9.46 -6.46 4.35
CA VAL A 105 9.18 -7.87 4.07
C VAL A 105 8.79 -8.13 2.61
N SER A 106 8.82 -7.11 1.76
CA SER A 106 8.39 -7.23 0.37
C SER A 106 9.42 -8.01 -0.46
N PRO A 107 9.01 -9.08 -1.17
CA PRO A 107 9.91 -9.82 -2.07
C PRO A 107 10.23 -9.04 -3.34
N LEU A 108 9.56 -7.91 -3.59
CA LEU A 108 9.75 -7.08 -4.77
C LEU A 108 10.90 -6.08 -4.63
N LEU A 109 11.42 -5.91 -3.41
CA LEU A 109 12.54 -5.03 -3.13
C LEU A 109 13.87 -5.80 -3.10
N PRO A 110 14.99 -5.15 -3.46
CA PRO A 110 16.31 -5.74 -3.30
C PRO A 110 16.56 -6.21 -1.86
N LEU A 111 17.27 -7.33 -1.69
CA LEU A 111 17.56 -7.89 -0.37
C LEU A 111 18.24 -6.87 0.57
N GLY A 112 19.07 -5.99 0.02
CA GLY A 112 19.76 -4.93 0.79
C GLY A 112 18.86 -3.78 1.28
N TYR A 113 17.60 -3.69 0.83
CA TYR A 113 16.67 -2.66 1.32
C TYR A 113 16.47 -2.78 2.84
N ARG A 114 16.35 -4.02 3.34
CA ARG A 114 16.19 -4.28 4.77
C ARG A 114 17.41 -3.81 5.57
N ASP A 115 18.61 -4.05 5.05
CA ASP A 115 19.86 -3.63 5.70
C ASP A 115 19.95 -2.10 5.80
N THR A 116 19.47 -1.38 4.79
CA THR A 116 19.37 0.10 4.81
C THR A 116 18.51 0.61 5.96
N LEU A 117 17.41 -0.07 6.27
CA LEU A 117 16.52 0.31 7.39
C LEU A 117 17.16 0.11 8.76
N ASP A 118 18.14 -0.79 8.86
CA ASP A 118 18.83 -1.10 10.11
C ASP A 118 20.11 -0.23 10.30
N THR A 119 20.40 0.67 9.36
CA THR A 119 21.49 1.64 9.50
C THR A 119 21.23 2.66 10.61
N PRO A 120 22.27 3.18 11.29
CA PRO A 120 22.11 4.18 12.35
C PRO A 120 21.52 5.51 11.85
N LEU A 121 21.48 5.75 10.54
CA LEU A 121 20.88 6.94 9.94
C LEU A 121 19.36 6.83 9.77
N VAL A 122 18.82 5.61 9.72
CA VAL A 122 17.40 5.34 9.42
C VAL A 122 16.69 4.68 10.60
N ALA A 123 17.32 3.72 11.28
CA ALA A 123 16.70 2.98 12.38
C ALA A 123 16.08 3.87 13.47
N PRO A 124 16.74 4.97 13.93
CA PRO A 124 16.15 5.85 14.96
C PRO A 124 14.90 6.59 14.47
N THR A 125 14.77 6.84 13.17
CA THR A 125 13.63 7.60 12.64
C THR A 125 12.37 6.73 12.55
N LEU A 126 12.54 5.41 12.46
CA LEU A 126 11.47 4.43 12.48
C LEU A 126 10.87 4.20 13.88
N GLU A 127 11.44 4.80 14.94
CA GLU A 127 10.84 4.73 16.27
C GLU A 127 9.49 5.48 16.31
N PRO A 128 8.45 4.93 16.96
CA PRO A 128 7.12 5.54 16.98
C PRO A 128 7.08 7.00 17.45
N LEU A 129 7.86 7.33 18.49
CA LEU A 129 7.91 8.69 19.04
C LEU A 129 8.63 9.66 18.10
N HIS A 130 9.65 9.19 17.38
CA HIS A 130 10.34 10.00 16.38
C HIS A 130 9.42 10.26 15.19
N CYS A 131 8.86 9.20 14.61
CA CYS A 131 7.97 9.30 13.45
C CYS A 131 6.70 10.10 13.76
N GLN A 132 6.18 10.03 14.99
CA GLN A 132 5.06 10.86 15.40
C GLN A 132 5.42 12.36 15.40
N ARG A 133 6.67 12.72 15.71
CA ARG A 133 7.15 14.11 15.70
C ARG A 133 7.46 14.59 14.28
N ASP A 134 8.08 13.74 13.46
CA ASP A 134 8.46 14.07 12.09
C ASP A 134 8.25 12.88 11.12
N PRO A 135 7.00 12.68 10.65
CA PRO A 135 6.70 11.58 9.74
C PRO A 135 7.27 11.81 8.33
N ASP A 136 7.51 13.07 7.95
CA ASP A 136 8.06 13.43 6.63
C ASP A 136 9.55 13.05 6.54
N ASP A 137 10.36 13.42 7.53
CA ASP A 137 11.76 12.99 7.63
C ASP A 137 11.87 11.46 7.67
N THR A 138 11.01 10.81 8.45
CA THR A 138 10.95 9.34 8.52
C THR A 138 10.67 8.73 7.15
N PHE A 139 9.68 9.24 6.42
CA PHE A 139 9.32 8.75 5.09
C PHE A 139 10.45 8.96 4.08
N LYS A 140 11.09 10.14 4.10
CA LYS A 140 12.22 10.45 3.22
C LYS A 140 13.41 9.53 3.44
N ARG A 141 13.72 9.21 4.70
CA ARG A 141 14.86 8.36 5.05
C ARG A 141 14.62 6.88 4.84
N SER A 142 13.38 6.42 4.84
CA SER A 142 13.05 4.99 4.79
C SER A 142 12.46 4.52 3.46
N ALA A 143 11.68 5.35 2.76
CA ALA A 143 10.95 4.94 1.56
C ALA A 143 11.58 5.47 0.25
N LEU A 144 12.17 6.68 0.25
CA LEU A 144 12.73 7.28 -0.97
C LEU A 144 14.04 6.62 -1.45
N TYR A 145 14.75 5.90 -0.59
CA TYR A 145 15.95 5.14 -0.96
C TYR A 145 15.69 3.90 -1.84
N ILE A 146 14.42 3.56 -2.12
CA ILE A 146 14.05 2.42 -2.98
C ILE A 146 14.49 2.60 -4.44
N THR A 147 14.95 3.81 -4.84
CA THR A 147 15.15 4.19 -6.24
C THR A 147 16.62 4.43 -6.62
N LEU A 148 17.60 4.06 -5.79
CA LEU A 148 19.04 4.20 -6.08
C LEU A 148 19.74 2.85 -6.22
#